data_AF-A0A946FBV7-F1
#
_entry.id   AF-A0A946FBV7-F1
#
_cell.length_a   1.000
_cell.length_b   1.000
_cell.length_c   1.000
_cell.angle_alpha   90.00
_cell.angle_beta   90.00
_cell.angle_gamma   90.00
#
_symmetry.space_group_name_H-M   'P 1'
#
loop_
_entity.id
_entity.type
_entity.pdbx_description
1 polymer ?
#
loop_
_entity_poly.entity_id
_entity_poly.type
_entity_poly.pdbx_seq_one_letter_code
_entity_poly.pdbx_strand_id
1 'polypeptide(L)'
;PMATPALREMFASHLAEAAIDSRFTLVDGGADTIIEAADVVLVASGTASLQAALLQKPMVGAYRLGGLTYALAKNLKLVKVPYFTLPNFLTSEPMVPEFLQDDANPVALAAAIDDLLKDAPRRSRIAQEFAKLRSILACDADERAASAVYRIASAS
;
A
#
# COMPACT_ATOMS: atom_id res chain seq x y z
N PRO A 1 6.62 -4.57 -8.77
CA PRO A 1 7.41 -3.74 -9.72
C PRO A 1 8.67 -3.21 -9.02
N MET A 2 9.81 -3.24 -9.69
CA MET A 2 11.06 -2.68 -9.16
C MET A 2 11.10 -1.18 -9.38
N ALA A 3 11.33 -0.41 -8.31
CA ALA A 3 11.38 1.05 -8.37
C ALA A 3 12.67 1.59 -9.00
N THR A 4 13.77 0.85 -8.84
CA THR A 4 15.09 1.22 -9.38
C THR A 4 15.86 -0.02 -9.86
N PRO A 5 16.82 0.14 -10.79
CA PRO A 5 17.69 -0.95 -11.23
C PRO A 5 18.51 -1.58 -10.08
N ALA A 6 19.02 -0.75 -9.16
CA ALA A 6 19.76 -1.24 -8.01
C ALA A 6 18.90 -2.13 -7.09
N LEU A 7 17.63 -1.79 -6.91
CA LEU A 7 16.71 -2.63 -6.13
C LEU A 7 16.44 -3.96 -6.82
N ARG A 8 16.31 -3.94 -8.15
CA ARG A 8 16.14 -5.16 -8.96
C ARG A 8 17.30 -6.12 -8.77
N GLU A 9 18.54 -5.62 -8.87
CA GLU A 9 19.75 -6.43 -8.70
C GLU A 9 19.82 -7.05 -7.30
N MET A 10 19.53 -6.25 -6.27
CA MET A 10 19.50 -6.72 -4.88
C MET A 10 18.46 -7.85 -4.69
N PHE A 11 17.24 -7.67 -5.22
CA PHE A 11 16.22 -8.72 -5.17
C PHE A 11 16.64 -9.97 -5.95
N ALA A 12 17.19 -9.81 -7.15
CA ALA A 12 17.64 -10.93 -7.97
C ALA A 12 18.73 -11.76 -7.25
N SER A 13 19.71 -11.10 -6.62
CA SER A 13 20.77 -11.77 -5.85
C SER A 13 20.18 -12.59 -4.71
N HIS A 14 19.33 -11.98 -3.87
CA HIS A 14 18.74 -12.66 -2.72
C HIS A 14 17.83 -13.83 -3.11
N LEU A 15 17.07 -13.69 -4.21
CA LEU A 15 16.21 -14.77 -4.71
C LEU A 15 17.04 -15.95 -5.25
N ALA A 16 18.15 -15.67 -5.93
CA ALA A 16 19.08 -16.70 -6.42
C ALA A 16 19.81 -17.40 -5.27
N GLU A 17 20.31 -16.64 -4.28
CA GLU A 17 20.94 -17.18 -3.06
C GLU A 17 20.00 -18.11 -2.28
N ALA A 18 18.71 -17.77 -2.22
CA ALA A 18 17.69 -18.58 -1.58
C ALA A 18 17.17 -19.75 -2.47
N ALA A 19 17.61 -19.84 -3.72
CA ALA A 19 17.17 -20.84 -4.71
C ALA A 19 15.64 -20.87 -4.91
N ILE A 20 15.00 -19.71 -4.92
CA ILE A 20 13.54 -19.55 -5.10
C ILE A 20 13.19 -18.61 -6.25
N ASP A 21 14.16 -18.18 -7.03
CA ASP A 21 14.01 -17.29 -8.19
C ASP A 21 12.90 -17.74 -9.15
N SER A 22 12.77 -19.05 -9.38
CA SER A 22 11.70 -19.64 -10.22
C SER A 22 10.26 -19.37 -9.72
N ARG A 23 10.08 -18.97 -8.46
CA ARG A 23 8.76 -18.65 -7.86
C ARG A 23 8.40 -17.17 -7.95
N PHE A 24 9.32 -16.34 -8.42
CA PHE A 24 9.15 -14.89 -8.45
C PHE A 24 9.33 -14.35 -9.86
N THR A 25 8.52 -13.36 -10.23
CA THR A 25 8.71 -12.60 -11.47
C THR A 25 9.06 -11.16 -11.12
N LEU A 26 10.28 -10.74 -11.46
CA LEU A 26 10.74 -9.37 -11.27
C LEU A 26 10.37 -8.52 -12.49
N VAL A 27 9.40 -7.63 -12.33
CA VAL A 27 8.91 -6.72 -13.37
C VAL A 27 9.38 -5.30 -13.10
N ASP A 28 9.82 -4.61 -14.15
CA ASP A 28 10.19 -3.20 -14.11
C ASP A 28 9.00 -2.34 -14.60
N GLY A 29 8.59 -1.35 -13.81
CA GLY A 29 7.40 -0.55 -14.11
C GLY A 29 6.08 -1.33 -14.10
N GLY A 30 5.03 -0.77 -14.72
CA GLY A 30 3.73 -1.45 -14.89
C GLY A 30 3.01 -1.80 -13.59
N ALA A 31 3.16 -0.98 -12.55
CA ALA A 31 2.63 -1.27 -11.22
C ALA A 31 1.11 -1.54 -11.23
N ASP A 32 0.35 -0.71 -11.95
CA ASP A 32 -1.10 -0.81 -12.00
C ASP A 32 -1.56 -2.14 -12.60
N THR A 33 -0.98 -2.57 -13.72
CA THR A 33 -1.30 -3.86 -14.36
C THR A 33 -0.98 -5.04 -13.44
N ILE A 34 0.16 -4.99 -12.73
CA ILE A 34 0.55 -6.05 -11.80
C ILE A 34 -0.39 -6.11 -10.61
N ILE A 35 -0.73 -4.95 -10.03
CA ILE A 35 -1.66 -4.85 -8.93
C ILE A 35 -3.05 -5.35 -9.37
N GLU A 36 -3.51 -4.95 -10.55
CA GLU A 36 -4.78 -5.38 -11.11
C GLU A 36 -4.86 -6.90 -11.35
N ALA A 37 -3.74 -7.54 -11.70
CA ALA A 37 -3.68 -9.00 -11.85
C ALA A 37 -3.57 -9.75 -10.51
N ALA A 38 -3.19 -9.09 -9.42
CA ALA A 38 -2.96 -9.74 -8.14
C ALA A 38 -4.26 -10.07 -7.37
N ASP A 39 -4.23 -11.18 -6.62
CA ASP A 39 -5.26 -11.55 -5.65
C ASP A 39 -5.11 -10.81 -4.32
N VAL A 40 -3.86 -10.65 -3.87
CA VAL A 40 -3.47 -9.96 -2.64
C VAL A 40 -2.16 -9.22 -2.90
N VAL A 41 -2.03 -8.00 -2.39
CA VAL A 41 -0.84 -7.16 -2.56
C VAL A 41 -0.14 -6.94 -1.21
N LEU A 42 1.17 -7.18 -1.14
CA LEU A 42 1.99 -6.69 -0.04
C LEU A 42 2.54 -5.31 -0.41
N VAL A 43 2.22 -4.28 0.37
CA VAL A 43 2.61 -2.89 0.08
C VAL A 43 3.41 -2.27 1.23
N ALA A 44 4.40 -1.45 0.86
CA ALA A 44 4.99 -0.50 1.78
C ALA A 44 4.06 0.72 1.93
N SER A 45 4.05 1.36 3.10
CA SER A 45 3.19 2.55 3.31
C SER A 45 3.57 3.68 2.36
N GLY A 46 2.58 4.22 1.66
CA GLY A 46 2.80 5.22 0.61
C GLY A 46 1.71 5.20 -0.46
N THR A 47 1.98 5.87 -1.57
CA THR A 47 1.08 6.02 -2.73
C THR A 47 0.62 4.68 -3.30
N ALA A 48 1.45 3.64 -3.25
CA ALA A 48 1.10 2.29 -3.67
C ALA A 48 -0.07 1.69 -2.89
N SER A 49 -0.23 2.02 -1.60
CA SER A 49 -1.37 1.56 -0.80
C SER A 49 -2.69 2.16 -1.28
N LEU A 50 -2.68 3.45 -1.66
CA LEU A 50 -3.86 4.09 -2.23
C LEU A 50 -4.15 3.54 -3.63
N GLN A 51 -3.14 3.37 -4.48
CA GLN A 51 -3.31 2.79 -5.82
C GLN A 51 -3.93 1.39 -5.75
N ALA A 52 -3.44 0.53 -4.86
CA ALA A 52 -4.02 -0.79 -4.65
C ALA A 52 -5.48 -0.72 -4.18
N ALA A 53 -5.83 0.24 -3.32
CA ALA A 53 -7.20 0.43 -2.89
C ALA A 53 -8.09 0.96 -4.02
N LEU A 54 -7.61 1.89 -4.85
CA LEU A 54 -8.35 2.38 -6.01
C LEU A 54 -8.56 1.29 -7.07
N LEU A 55 -7.64 0.33 -7.17
CA LEU A 55 -7.78 -0.89 -7.97
C LEU A 55 -8.57 -2.00 -7.26
N GLN A 56 -9.15 -1.68 -6.09
CA GLN A 56 -10.03 -2.55 -5.31
C GLN A 56 -9.35 -3.86 -4.86
N LYS A 57 -8.03 -3.81 -4.65
CA LYS A 57 -7.22 -4.98 -4.32
C LYS A 57 -7.03 -5.16 -2.83
N PRO A 58 -7.35 -6.35 -2.28
CA PRO A 58 -6.95 -6.71 -0.93
C PRO A 58 -5.44 -6.59 -0.76
N MET A 59 -5.01 -6.10 0.40
CA MET A 59 -3.59 -5.86 0.65
C MET A 59 -3.19 -6.07 2.11
N VAL A 60 -1.89 -6.25 2.34
CA VAL A 60 -1.24 -6.20 3.64
C VAL A 60 -0.26 -5.03 3.63
N GLY A 61 -0.34 -4.17 4.65
CA GLY A 61 0.56 -3.05 4.84
C GLY A 61 1.73 -3.42 5.75
N ALA A 62 2.95 -3.17 5.30
CA ALA A 62 4.16 -3.32 6.11
C ALA A 62 4.95 -2.01 6.12
N TYR A 63 5.39 -1.56 7.30
CA TYR A 63 6.15 -0.33 7.41
C TYR A 63 7.30 -0.42 8.41
N ARG A 64 8.48 0.05 7.99
CA ARG A 64 9.68 0.12 8.82
C ARG A 64 10.39 1.45 8.58
N LEU A 65 10.34 2.36 9.55
CA LEU A 65 11.12 3.60 9.52
C LEU A 65 12.58 3.31 9.87
N GLY A 66 13.51 4.11 9.36
CA GLY A 66 14.88 4.12 9.86
C GLY A 66 14.90 4.36 11.37
N GLY A 67 15.75 3.64 12.12
CA GLY A 67 15.71 3.59 13.58
C GLY A 67 15.78 4.97 14.26
N LEU A 68 16.57 5.90 13.72
CA LEU A 68 16.67 7.28 14.21
C LEU A 68 15.36 8.06 13.97
N THR A 69 14.80 7.96 12.78
CA THR A 69 13.53 8.61 12.38
C THR A 69 12.37 8.08 13.22
N TYR A 70 12.33 6.77 13.51
CA TYR A 70 11.32 6.17 14.37
C TYR A 70 11.44 6.63 15.82
N ALA A 71 12.66 6.63 16.38
CA ALA A 71 12.91 7.07 17.74
C ALA A 71 12.50 8.54 17.93
N LEU A 72 12.83 9.40 16.97
CA LEU A 72 12.41 10.80 16.95
C LEU A 72 10.88 10.93 16.86
N ALA A 73 10.23 10.25 15.90
CA ALA A 73 8.78 10.31 15.73
C ALA A 73 8.02 9.80 16.98
N LYS A 74 8.50 8.71 17.59
CA LYS A 74 7.96 8.14 18.82
C LYS A 74 8.14 9.10 20.00
N ASN A 75 9.33 9.67 20.15
CA ASN A 75 9.64 10.61 21.24
C ASN A 75 8.88 11.94 21.11
N LEU A 76 8.62 12.39 19.88
CA LEU A 76 7.80 13.57 19.59
C LEU A 76 6.29 13.30 19.65
N LYS A 77 5.86 12.08 20.02
CA LYS A 77 4.45 11.64 20.05
C LYS A 77 3.71 11.81 18.71
N LEU A 78 4.44 11.80 17.59
CA LEU A 78 3.88 11.91 16.25
C LEU A 78 3.30 10.57 15.76
N VAL A 79 3.69 9.45 16.38
CA VAL A 79 3.16 8.10 16.11
C VAL A 79 1.90 7.81 16.95
N LYS A 80 0.94 8.75 16.96
CA LYS A 80 -0.38 8.56 17.61
C LYS A 80 -1.50 8.22 16.63
N VAL A 81 -1.13 8.00 15.37
CA VAL A 81 -2.08 7.71 14.30
C VAL A 81 -2.48 6.24 14.37
N PRO A 82 -3.79 5.91 14.43
CA PRO A 82 -4.27 4.54 14.64
C PRO A 82 -3.98 3.60 13.47
N TYR A 83 -3.72 4.17 12.29
CA TYR A 83 -3.38 3.47 11.05
C TYR A 83 -2.19 4.17 10.38
N PHE A 84 -1.51 3.50 9.47
CA PHE A 84 -0.45 4.09 8.66
C PHE A 84 -0.69 3.98 7.16
N THR A 85 -1.64 3.15 6.72
CA THR A 85 -2.06 3.15 5.31
C THR A 85 -3.26 4.07 5.12
N LEU A 86 -3.26 4.79 4.01
CA LEU A 86 -4.35 5.70 3.67
C LEU A 86 -5.72 5.01 3.54
N PRO A 87 -5.84 3.76 3.02
CA PRO A 87 -7.13 3.07 2.94
C PRO A 87 -7.79 2.87 4.30
N ASN A 88 -7.05 2.51 5.35
CA ASN A 88 -7.62 2.35 6.69
C ASN A 88 -8.06 3.67 7.32
N PHE A 89 -7.44 4.80 6.96
CA PHE A 89 -7.93 6.12 7.37
C PHE A 89 -9.23 6.53 6.69
N LEU A 90 -9.42 6.10 5.45
CA LEU A 90 -10.55 6.53 4.62
C LEU A 90 -11.74 5.56 4.68
N THR A 91 -11.60 4.43 5.38
CA THR A 91 -12.65 3.44 5.58
C THR A 91 -13.18 3.51 7.02
N SER A 92 -14.44 3.12 7.21
CA SER A 92 -15.11 3.17 8.53
C SER A 92 -14.58 2.14 9.52
N GLU A 93 -13.92 1.10 9.04
CA GLU A 93 -13.30 0.05 9.83
C GLU A 93 -12.01 -0.41 9.11
N PRO A 94 -11.02 -0.94 9.83
CA PRO A 94 -9.75 -1.32 9.23
C PRO A 94 -9.92 -2.50 8.25
N MET A 95 -9.65 -2.24 6.98
CA MET A 95 -9.68 -3.23 5.90
C MET A 95 -8.34 -3.93 5.71
N VAL A 96 -7.24 -3.21 5.96
CA VAL A 96 -5.87 -3.63 5.66
C VAL A 96 -5.19 -4.08 6.94
N PRO A 97 -4.73 -5.35 7.04
CA PRO A 97 -3.81 -5.76 8.09
C PRO A 97 -2.53 -4.95 7.99
N GLU A 98 -2.12 -4.35 9.11
CA GLU A 98 -1.07 -3.33 9.16
C GLU A 98 -0.01 -3.71 10.20
N PHE A 99 1.24 -3.84 9.76
CA PHE A 99 2.38 -4.21 10.59
C PHE A 99 3.43 -3.10 10.61
N LEU A 100 3.87 -2.72 11.81
CA LEU A 100 4.80 -1.62 12.04
C LEU A 100 6.05 -2.09 12.78
N GLN A 101 7.23 -1.73 12.28
CA GLN A 101 8.53 -2.00 12.90
C GLN A 101 8.75 -3.50 13.17
N ASP A 102 8.85 -3.90 14.44
CA ASP A 102 9.14 -5.28 14.85
C ASP A 102 7.97 -6.23 14.53
N ASP A 103 6.75 -5.70 14.42
CA ASP A 103 5.58 -6.46 13.99
C ASP A 103 5.64 -6.77 12.49
N ALA A 104 6.37 -5.97 11.70
CA ALA A 104 6.59 -6.19 10.27
C ALA A 104 7.70 -7.23 10.04
N ASN A 105 7.50 -8.43 10.59
CA ASN A 105 8.42 -9.56 10.47
C ASN A 105 7.90 -10.61 9.46
N PRO A 106 8.78 -11.46 8.89
CA PRO A 106 8.41 -12.39 7.84
C PRO A 106 7.29 -13.36 8.22
N VAL A 107 7.25 -13.82 9.48
CA VAL A 107 6.24 -14.79 9.94
C VAL A 107 4.86 -14.14 9.99
N ALA A 108 4.75 -12.96 10.58
CA ALA A 108 3.49 -12.22 10.68
C ALA A 108 2.95 -11.81 9.29
N LEU A 109 3.84 -11.32 8.41
CA LEU A 109 3.47 -10.93 7.06
C LEU A 109 3.01 -12.12 6.21
N ALA A 110 3.72 -13.24 6.27
CA ALA A 110 3.34 -14.44 5.55
C ALA A 110 1.98 -14.98 6.01
N ALA A 111 1.74 -15.01 7.33
CA ALA A 111 0.46 -15.44 7.89
C ALA A 111 -0.70 -14.53 7.43
N ALA A 112 -0.52 -13.20 7.47
CA ALA A 112 -1.56 -12.27 7.04
C ALA A 112 -1.89 -12.38 5.54
N ILE A 113 -0.87 -12.61 4.70
CA ILE A 113 -1.07 -12.85 3.27
C ILE A 113 -1.81 -14.16 3.04
N ASP A 114 -1.39 -15.24 3.70
CA ASP A 114 -2.00 -16.57 3.56
C ASP A 114 -3.47 -16.58 4.02
N ASP A 115 -3.78 -15.92 5.14
CA ASP A 115 -5.14 -15.72 5.63
C ASP A 115 -6.02 -15.01 4.59
N LEU A 116 -5.52 -13.91 4.00
CA LEU A 116 -6.24 -13.20 2.96
C LEU A 116 -6.41 -14.04 1.69
N LEU A 117 -5.40 -14.83 1.29
CA LEU A 117 -5.48 -15.72 0.12
C LEU A 117 -6.50 -16.85 0.32
N LYS A 118 -6.72 -17.31 1.55
CA LYS A 118 -7.69 -18.36 1.88
C LYS A 118 -9.11 -17.86 2.12
N ASP A 119 -9.27 -16.61 2.54
CA ASP A 119 -10.57 -16.02 2.88
C ASP A 119 -11.18 -15.21 1.72
N ALA A 120 -11.80 -15.92 0.76
CA ALA A 120 -12.47 -15.29 -0.37
C ALA A 120 -13.59 -14.31 0.04
N PRO A 121 -14.48 -14.62 1.02
CA PRO A 121 -15.48 -13.67 1.49
C PRO A 121 -14.87 -12.36 2.01
N ARG A 122 -13.78 -12.43 2.78
CA ARG A 122 -13.08 -11.24 3.26
C ARG A 122 -12.47 -10.43 2.13
N ARG A 123 -11.85 -11.08 1.13
CA ARG A 123 -11.35 -10.38 -0.07
C ARG A 123 -12.47 -9.64 -0.80
N SER A 124 -13.63 -10.28 -0.97
CA SER A 124 -14.79 -9.65 -1.61
C SER A 124 -15.29 -8.44 -0.81
N ARG A 125 -15.36 -8.53 0.51
CA ARG A 125 -15.75 -7.39 1.38
C ARG A 125 -14.77 -6.22 1.23
N ILE A 126 -13.46 -6.49 1.28
CA ILE A 126 -12.43 -5.45 1.11
C ILE A 126 -12.59 -4.76 -0.26
N ALA A 127 -12.75 -5.54 -1.34
CA ALA A 127 -12.93 -5.00 -2.68
C ALA A 127 -14.19 -4.13 -2.81
N GLN A 128 -15.28 -4.48 -2.12
CA GLN A 128 -16.52 -3.68 -2.09
C GLN A 128 -16.34 -2.36 -1.33
N GLU A 129 -15.68 -2.38 -0.18
CA GLU A 129 -15.41 -1.14 0.58
C GLU A 129 -14.46 -0.22 -0.19
N PHE A 130 -13.46 -0.79 -0.85
CA PHE A 130 -12.57 -0.03 -1.73
C PHE A 130 -13.28 0.50 -2.98
N ALA A 131 -14.30 -0.19 -3.50
CA ALA A 131 -15.15 0.33 -4.57
C ALA A 131 -15.86 1.62 -4.13
N LYS A 132 -16.42 1.63 -2.92
CA LYS A 132 -17.07 2.82 -2.34
C LYS A 132 -16.06 3.96 -2.18
N LEU A 133 -14.87 3.65 -1.66
CA LEU A 133 -13.78 4.61 -1.52
C LEU A 133 -13.38 5.22 -2.87
N ARG A 134 -13.23 4.39 -3.91
CA ARG A 134 -12.93 4.85 -5.27
C ARG A 134 -14.01 5.81 -5.78
N SER A 135 -15.30 5.49 -5.58
CA SER A 135 -16.39 6.38 -5.98
C SER A 135 -16.36 7.73 -5.25
N ILE A 136 -15.98 7.75 -3.98
CA ILE A 136 -15.82 8.99 -3.21
C ILE A 136 -14.65 9.83 -3.75
N LEU A 137 -13.54 9.17 -4.12
CA LEU A 137 -12.34 9.86 -4.59
C LEU A 137 -12.38 10.23 -6.09
N ALA A 138 -13.26 9.62 -6.88
CA ALA A 138 -13.53 9.95 -8.27
C ALA A 138 -14.32 11.26 -8.40
N CYS A 139 -13.71 12.36 -7.92
CA CYS A 139 -14.32 13.67 -7.75
C CYS A 139 -13.75 14.74 -8.72
N ASP A 140 -13.23 14.34 -9.88
CA ASP A 140 -12.59 15.26 -10.84
C ASP A 140 -11.57 16.18 -10.15
N ALA A 141 -10.65 15.57 -9.40
CA ALA A 141 -9.70 16.27 -8.54
C ALA A 141 -8.93 17.36 -9.30
N ASP A 142 -8.61 17.10 -10.57
CA ASP A 142 -7.92 18.04 -11.47
C ASP A 142 -8.80 19.27 -11.79
N GLU A 143 -10.08 19.08 -12.13
CA GLU A 143 -11.01 20.19 -12.40
C GLU A 143 -11.31 21.01 -11.14
N ARG A 144 -11.43 20.34 -9.99
CA ARG A 144 -11.63 21.01 -8.70
C ARG A 144 -10.41 21.80 -8.27
N ALA A 145 -9.21 21.26 -8.48
CA ALA A 145 -7.96 21.96 -8.24
C ALA A 145 -7.81 23.16 -9.18
N ALA A 146 -8.04 22.97 -10.47
CA ALA A 146 -8.02 24.06 -11.46
C ALA A 146 -9.04 25.16 -11.13
N SER A 147 -10.27 24.80 -10.74
CA SER A 147 -11.31 25.75 -10.34
C SER A 147 -10.98 26.48 -9.04
N ALA A 148 -10.25 25.86 -8.10
CA ALA A 148 -9.80 26.52 -6.88
C ALA A 148 -8.68 27.53 -7.17
N VAL A 149 -7.70 27.15 -8.00
CA VAL A 149 -6.63 28.04 -8.45
C VAL A 149 -7.21 29.21 -9.23
N TYR A 150 -8.12 28.95 -10.16
CA TYR A 150 -8.80 29.99 -10.94
C TYR A 150 -9.51 30.99 -10.04
N ARG A 151 -10.29 30.52 -9.04
CA ARG A 151 -10.98 31.41 -8.09
C ARG A 151 -10.04 32.34 -7.32
N ILE A 152 -8.90 31.84 -6.87
CA ILE A 152 -7.91 32.65 -6.15
C ILE A 152 -7.26 33.66 -7.10
N ALA A 153 -6.89 33.22 -8.31
CA ALA A 153 -6.28 34.09 -9.31
C ALA A 153 -7.24 35.17 -9.86
N SER A 154 -8.54 34.88 -9.94
CA SER A 154 -9.58 35.82 -10.38
C SER A 154 -10.11 36.74 -9.28
N ALA A 155 -9.75 36.48 -8.02
CA ALA A 155 -10.10 37.31 -6.87
C ALA A 155 -8.99 38.31 -6.49
N SER A 156 -7.91 38.37 -7.28
CA SER A 156 -6.85 39.40 -7.26
C SER A 156 -7.04 40.37 -8.42
#